data_AF-A0A552V649-F1
#
_entry.id   AF-A0A552V649-F1
#
_cell.length_a   1.000
_cell.length_b   1.000
_cell.length_c   1.000
_cell.angle_alpha   90.00
_cell.angle_beta   90.00
_cell.angle_gamma   90.00
#
_symmetry.space_group_name_H-M   'P 1'
#
loop_
_entity.id
_entity.type
_entity.pdbx_description
1 polymer ?
#
loop_
_entity_poly.entity_id
_entity_poly.type
_entity_poly.pdbx_seq_one_letter_code
_entity_poly.pdbx_strand_id
1 'polypeptide(L)'
;MSKYLVMSVVACSALTLSFAFKSNNNGYGPVKATNYVTSAATPAENYANYCSGCHGEKMDAFTDRQWKHGNNLNDLIKAIKNGYANEGMPAFGQTFTDTEIKELSEYILKGIKNVEAYNFDAEPVTSTFTSEKLTVKLDTIATGLDVPWGIGFLPDGRILVTERAGRLYAIKNKKKQEISGVPEVLNQGQGGLLDVLVHPDFANNSFIYFSYSKPKKTSEGTLATTAVMRAKLVGNKLTDSKIIFEALPYAPTRHHYGSRMVFDKDGYIFLSVGERGNEKQNPQSLENNQLGKIHRIKDDGSIPADNPFKDKAGKPTTLYCYGNRNPQGLAINPFTGALWENEHGPRGGDEINIIQPGKNYGWPLTSYGINYDGKTITDKTTAPGITNPELYWIPSIAPSGMAFIIGDVYKPWKGAVLVGSMRFKYLNLCYLDGNKIVKEEKLLKNIGRLRDVRVGPDGFIYVAVEKPAAAVYRLVPVE
;
A
#
# COMPACT_ATOMS: atom_id res chain seq x y z
N MET A 1 -42.82 -10.14 -39.97
CA MET A 1 -43.03 -9.09 -41.00
C MET A 1 -41.99 -7.99 -40.74
N SER A 2 -40.92 -7.95 -41.53
CA SER A 2 -40.58 -6.90 -42.54
C SER A 2 -39.71 -5.76 -41.94
N LYS A 3 -38.39 -5.75 -42.16
CA LYS A 3 -37.58 -5.08 -43.22
C LYS A 3 -37.55 -3.53 -43.18
N TYR A 4 -36.34 -3.00 -42.89
CA TYR A 4 -35.54 -1.94 -43.55
C TYR A 4 -36.11 -0.57 -44.02
N LEU A 5 -35.36 0.50 -43.64
CA LEU A 5 -34.86 1.70 -44.39
C LEU A 5 -35.91 2.66 -45.04
N VAL A 6 -35.82 4.00 -45.03
CA VAL A 6 -34.88 4.96 -45.69
C VAL A 6 -35.26 6.40 -45.20
N MET A 7 -34.35 7.20 -44.63
CA MET A 7 -33.62 8.36 -45.21
C MET A 7 -34.44 9.44 -45.94
N SER A 8 -34.25 10.71 -45.54
CA SER A 8 -34.66 11.90 -46.31
C SER A 8 -33.49 12.86 -46.40
N VAL A 9 -33.16 13.22 -47.64
CA VAL A 9 -32.08 14.10 -48.08
C VAL A 9 -32.64 15.52 -48.23
N VAL A 10 -31.87 16.53 -47.83
CA VAL A 10 -31.85 17.83 -48.52
C VAL A 10 -30.40 18.27 -48.67
N ALA A 11 -30.02 18.55 -49.91
CA ALA A 11 -28.71 18.98 -50.35
C ALA A 11 -28.82 20.31 -51.11
N CYS A 12 -27.77 21.13 -50.97
CA CYS A 12 -27.18 22.11 -51.91
C CYS A 12 -26.57 23.25 -51.07
N SER A 13 -25.42 23.84 -51.35
CA SER A 13 -24.39 23.70 -52.39
C SER A 13 -23.28 24.68 -51.98
N ALA A 14 -22.06 24.21 -51.75
CA ALA A 14 -20.87 24.41 -52.60
C ALA A 14 -20.38 25.86 -52.75
N LEU A 15 -19.20 26.14 -52.17
CA LEU A 15 -18.16 26.88 -52.87
C LEU A 15 -16.78 26.29 -52.53
N THR A 16 -16.06 26.01 -53.59
CA THR A 16 -14.84 25.22 -53.72
C THR A 16 -13.58 26.06 -53.51
N LEU A 17 -12.56 25.50 -52.86
CA LEU A 17 -11.16 25.74 -53.24
C LEU A 17 -10.42 24.41 -53.30
N SER A 18 -9.86 24.14 -54.47
CA SER A 18 -9.23 22.89 -54.88
C SER A 18 -7.75 22.86 -54.50
N PHE A 19 -7.28 21.75 -53.95
CA PHE A 19 -5.90 21.28 -54.17
C PHE A 19 -5.94 19.80 -54.54
N ALA A 20 -5.32 19.49 -55.68
CA ALA A 20 -5.37 18.21 -56.35
C ALA A 20 -4.54 17.15 -55.61
N PHE A 21 -5.17 16.01 -55.28
CA PHE A 21 -4.47 14.77 -54.99
C PHE A 21 -4.23 14.02 -56.30
N LYS A 22 -2.95 13.88 -56.67
CA LYS A 22 -2.51 12.89 -57.67
C LYS A 22 -2.36 11.55 -56.97
N SER A 23 -3.23 10.60 -57.28
CA SER A 23 -3.03 9.18 -56.98
C SER A 23 -1.99 8.62 -57.94
N ASN A 24 -0.87 8.11 -57.44
CA ASN A 24 -0.05 7.16 -58.16
C ASN A 24 -0.09 5.82 -57.42
N ASN A 25 -0.85 4.89 -57.99
CA ASN A 25 -0.64 3.45 -57.82
C ASN A 25 0.81 3.13 -58.21
N ASN A 26 1.59 2.56 -57.30
CA ASN A 26 2.75 1.75 -57.64
C ASN A 26 2.85 0.60 -56.64
N GLY A 27 2.98 -0.61 -57.20
CA GLY A 27 2.85 -1.88 -56.51
C GLY A 27 3.84 -2.09 -55.36
N TYR A 28 3.40 -2.90 -54.40
CA TYR A 28 4.25 -3.49 -53.39
C TYR A 28 5.17 -4.54 -54.04
N GLY A 29 6.35 -4.10 -54.45
CA GLY A 29 7.53 -4.96 -54.52
C GLY A 29 8.12 -5.16 -53.12
N PRO A 30 8.93 -6.22 -52.89
CA PRO A 30 9.53 -6.47 -51.59
C PRO A 30 10.44 -5.30 -51.21
N VAL A 31 10.17 -4.70 -50.05
CA VAL A 31 11.01 -3.66 -49.46
C VAL A 31 12.37 -4.27 -49.16
N LYS A 32 13.42 -3.77 -49.81
CA LYS A 32 14.81 -4.08 -49.46
C LYS A 32 15.04 -3.65 -48.01
N ALA A 33 15.51 -4.58 -47.18
CA ALA A 33 15.94 -4.30 -45.83
C ALA A 33 17.02 -3.21 -45.84
N THR A 34 16.65 -2.01 -45.41
CA THR A 34 17.61 -1.00 -44.97
C THR A 34 18.06 -1.40 -43.58
N ASN A 35 19.31 -1.87 -43.48
CA ASN A 35 19.98 -2.11 -42.22
C ASN A 35 20.08 -0.81 -41.42
N TYR A 36 19.13 -0.56 -40.52
CA TYR A 36 19.39 0.26 -39.36
C TYR A 36 20.38 -0.54 -38.50
N VAL A 37 21.63 -0.11 -38.47
CA VAL A 37 22.57 -0.54 -37.43
C VAL A 37 21.99 0.02 -36.13
N THR A 38 21.25 -0.80 -35.40
CA THR A 38 20.90 -0.52 -34.01
C THR A 38 22.21 -0.45 -33.25
N SER A 39 22.58 0.73 -32.73
CA SER A 39 23.68 0.82 -31.77
C SER A 39 23.43 -0.18 -30.65
N ALA A 40 24.45 -0.93 -30.24
CA ALA A 40 24.34 -1.83 -29.10
C ALA A 40 23.78 -1.03 -27.90
N ALA A 41 22.72 -1.55 -27.28
CA ALA A 41 22.09 -0.91 -26.14
C ALA A 41 23.12 -0.79 -25.01
N THR A 42 23.16 0.37 -24.37
CA THR A 42 24.09 0.63 -23.26
C THR A 42 23.80 -0.29 -22.07
N PRO A 43 24.77 -0.53 -21.16
CA PRO A 43 24.52 -1.28 -19.92
C PRO A 43 23.37 -0.72 -19.08
N ALA A 44 23.15 0.60 -19.11
CA ALA A 44 22.05 1.25 -18.42
C ALA A 44 20.68 0.92 -19.05
N GLU A 45 20.58 0.96 -20.38
CA GLU A 45 19.37 0.57 -21.11
C GLU A 45 19.08 -0.92 -20.95
N ASN A 46 20.10 -1.77 -20.99
CA ASN A 46 19.97 -3.21 -20.74
C ASN A 46 19.50 -3.49 -19.31
N TYR A 47 20.03 -2.78 -18.31
CA TYR A 47 19.54 -2.89 -16.94
C TYR A 47 18.07 -2.46 -16.83
N ALA A 48 17.73 -1.30 -17.39
CA ALA A 48 16.38 -0.75 -17.36
C ALA A 48 15.35 -1.70 -17.99
N ASN A 49 15.69 -2.32 -19.13
CA ASN A 49 14.76 -3.17 -19.87
C ASN A 49 14.61 -4.58 -19.31
N TYR A 50 15.68 -5.15 -18.72
CA TYR A 50 15.71 -6.59 -18.41
C TYR A 50 15.90 -6.91 -16.93
N CYS A 51 16.42 -5.97 -16.12
CA CYS A 51 16.78 -6.24 -14.73
C CYS A 51 16.00 -5.39 -13.72
N SER A 52 15.65 -4.16 -14.09
CA SER A 52 15.04 -3.18 -13.19
C SER A 52 13.72 -3.65 -12.59
N GLY A 53 12.92 -4.43 -13.33
CA GLY A 53 11.64 -4.95 -12.87
C GLY A 53 11.76 -5.83 -11.62
N CYS A 54 12.87 -6.57 -11.47
CA CYS A 54 13.12 -7.42 -10.31
C CYS A 54 14.06 -6.78 -9.28
N HIS A 55 14.93 -5.86 -9.72
CA HIS A 55 16.01 -5.33 -8.90
C HIS A 55 15.88 -3.83 -8.53
N GLY A 56 14.83 -3.17 -9.02
CA GLY A 56 14.57 -1.74 -8.88
C GLY A 56 15.35 -0.90 -9.89
N GLU A 57 14.81 0.22 -10.35
CA GLU A 57 15.49 1.07 -11.35
C GLU A 57 16.86 1.58 -10.88
N LYS A 58 17.04 1.79 -9.57
CA LYS A 58 18.30 2.26 -8.98
C LYS A 58 19.03 1.15 -8.25
N MET A 59 18.77 -0.13 -8.58
CA MET A 59 19.41 -1.29 -7.95
C MET A 59 19.13 -1.40 -6.44
N ASP A 60 18.00 -0.83 -6.01
CA ASP A 60 17.68 -0.68 -4.61
C ASP A 60 17.46 -2.03 -3.91
N ALA A 61 17.11 -3.08 -4.66
CA ALA A 61 16.95 -4.45 -4.13
C ALA A 61 18.22 -5.00 -3.45
N PHE A 62 19.37 -4.37 -3.66
CA PHE A 62 20.65 -4.74 -3.06
C PHE A 62 21.00 -3.96 -1.78
N THR A 63 20.11 -3.11 -1.25
CA THR A 63 20.37 -2.27 -0.05
C THR A 63 20.82 -3.06 1.19
N ASP A 64 20.33 -4.30 1.38
CA ASP A 64 20.65 -5.14 2.55
C ASP A 64 22.06 -5.76 2.51
N ARG A 65 22.72 -5.75 1.33
CA ARG A 65 24.03 -6.40 1.09
C ARG A 65 24.07 -7.89 1.46
N GLN A 66 22.92 -8.57 1.42
CA GLN A 66 22.80 -10.02 1.62
C GLN A 66 22.82 -10.73 0.26
N TRP A 67 23.95 -11.36 -0.05
CA TRP A 67 24.23 -11.96 -1.36
C TRP A 67 24.03 -13.47 -1.31
N LYS A 68 23.14 -13.99 -2.16
CA LYS A 68 22.86 -15.44 -2.23
C LYS A 68 23.84 -16.19 -3.12
N HIS A 69 24.26 -15.55 -4.22
CA HIS A 69 25.09 -16.16 -5.27
C HIS A 69 26.46 -15.49 -5.42
N GLY A 70 26.91 -14.81 -4.37
CA GLY A 70 28.13 -14.00 -4.38
C GLY A 70 27.90 -12.55 -4.80
N ASN A 71 28.97 -11.76 -4.78
CA ASN A 71 28.91 -10.28 -4.85
C ASN A 71 30.06 -9.63 -5.61
N ASN A 72 30.85 -10.42 -6.35
CA ASN A 72 31.92 -9.92 -7.20
C ASN A 72 31.54 -10.02 -8.69
N LEU A 73 32.39 -9.48 -9.55
CA LEU A 73 32.13 -9.41 -10.99
C LEU A 73 31.88 -10.80 -11.62
N ASN A 74 32.66 -11.80 -11.24
CA ASN A 74 32.52 -13.15 -11.80
C ASN A 74 31.22 -13.81 -11.36
N ASP A 75 30.82 -13.59 -10.10
CA ASP A 75 29.55 -14.07 -9.57
C ASP A 75 28.37 -13.48 -10.36
N LEU A 76 28.38 -12.17 -10.61
CA LEU A 76 27.33 -11.49 -11.38
C LEU A 76 27.29 -11.93 -12.84
N ILE A 77 28.44 -12.06 -13.51
CA ILE A 77 28.52 -12.58 -14.88
C ILE A 77 27.90 -13.98 -14.94
N LYS A 78 28.25 -14.85 -13.98
CA LYS A 78 27.72 -16.22 -13.91
C LYS A 78 26.21 -16.21 -13.67
N ALA A 79 25.73 -15.37 -12.76
CA ALA A 79 24.33 -15.23 -12.42
C ALA A 79 23.49 -14.75 -13.61
N ILE A 80 23.92 -13.66 -14.28
CA ILE A 80 23.20 -13.08 -15.42
C ILE A 80 23.23 -14.02 -16.62
N LYS A 81 24.39 -14.64 -16.91
CA LYS A 81 24.54 -15.54 -18.06
C LYS A 81 23.67 -16.78 -17.94
N ASN A 82 23.73 -17.46 -16.79
CA ASN A 82 23.10 -18.77 -16.61
C ASN A 82 21.71 -18.70 -16.00
N GLY A 83 21.38 -17.59 -15.35
CA GLY A 83 20.19 -17.46 -14.52
C GLY A 83 20.17 -18.46 -13.36
N TYR A 84 19.08 -18.41 -12.62
CA TYR A 84 18.70 -19.39 -11.62
C TYR A 84 17.21 -19.63 -11.80
N ALA A 85 16.83 -20.45 -12.79
CA ALA A 85 15.44 -20.68 -13.16
C ALA A 85 14.58 -21.15 -11.97
N ASN A 86 15.15 -22.03 -11.13
CA ASN A 86 14.50 -22.50 -9.90
C ASN A 86 14.36 -21.41 -8.83
N GLU A 87 15.06 -20.30 -8.98
CA GLU A 87 15.00 -19.10 -8.15
C GLU A 87 14.41 -17.91 -8.92
N GLY A 88 13.74 -18.15 -10.05
CA GLY A 88 13.05 -17.12 -10.82
C GLY A 88 13.94 -16.08 -11.49
N MET A 89 15.27 -16.21 -11.47
CA MET A 89 16.17 -15.37 -12.25
C MET A 89 16.34 -15.99 -13.64
N PRO A 90 15.85 -15.35 -14.73
CA PRO A 90 16.02 -15.87 -16.08
C PRO A 90 17.50 -15.89 -16.48
N ALA A 91 17.83 -16.76 -17.43
CA ALA A 91 19.15 -16.79 -18.06
C ALA A 91 19.18 -15.79 -19.21
N PHE A 92 20.19 -14.92 -19.26
CA PHE A 92 20.34 -13.93 -20.32
C PHE A 92 21.51 -14.24 -21.27
N GLY A 93 22.17 -15.40 -21.13
CA GLY A 93 23.28 -15.81 -22.00
C GLY A 93 22.93 -16.03 -23.47
N GLN A 94 21.63 -16.07 -23.81
CA GLN A 94 21.13 -16.09 -25.20
C GLN A 94 20.60 -14.72 -25.65
N THR A 95 20.48 -13.77 -24.72
CA THR A 95 19.97 -12.42 -24.95
C THR A 95 21.10 -11.42 -25.15
N PHE A 96 22.20 -11.61 -24.42
CA PHE A 96 23.38 -10.74 -24.44
C PHE A 96 24.63 -11.52 -24.83
N THR A 97 25.56 -10.85 -25.49
CA THR A 97 26.93 -11.31 -25.67
C THR A 97 27.68 -11.34 -24.34
N ASP A 98 28.78 -12.10 -24.29
CA ASP A 98 29.64 -12.15 -23.08
C ASP A 98 30.19 -10.77 -22.70
N THR A 99 30.45 -9.92 -23.70
CA THR A 99 30.87 -8.52 -23.48
C THR A 99 29.74 -7.71 -22.83
N GLU A 100 28.53 -7.76 -23.36
CA GLU A 100 27.37 -7.05 -22.80
C GLU A 100 27.04 -7.51 -21.37
N ILE A 101 27.15 -8.81 -21.07
CA ILE A 101 26.96 -9.35 -19.71
C ILE A 101 28.01 -8.81 -18.76
N LYS A 102 29.27 -8.74 -19.18
CA LYS A 102 30.35 -8.18 -18.37
C LYS A 102 30.12 -6.70 -18.09
N GLU A 103 29.84 -5.91 -19.12
CA GLU A 103 29.58 -4.47 -18.98
C GLU A 103 28.35 -4.18 -18.12
N LEU A 104 27.28 -4.97 -18.26
CA LEU A 104 26.10 -4.92 -17.40
C LEU A 104 26.44 -5.26 -15.95
N SER A 105 27.26 -6.28 -15.72
CA SER A 105 27.70 -6.67 -14.37
C SER A 105 28.55 -5.58 -13.70
N GLU A 106 29.45 -4.94 -14.45
CA GLU A 106 30.26 -3.81 -13.99
C GLU A 106 29.38 -2.59 -13.68
N TYR A 107 28.41 -2.30 -14.54
CA TYR A 107 27.40 -1.26 -14.32
C TYR A 107 26.62 -1.52 -13.03
N ILE A 108 26.17 -2.75 -12.80
CA ILE A 108 25.46 -3.15 -11.58
C ILE A 108 26.33 -2.98 -10.34
N LEU A 109 27.58 -3.48 -10.33
CA LEU A 109 28.49 -3.31 -9.19
C LEU A 109 28.77 -1.84 -8.88
N LYS A 110 28.91 -1.01 -9.91
CA LYS A 110 29.09 0.43 -9.76
C LYS A 110 27.84 1.07 -9.16
N GLY A 111 26.66 0.71 -9.65
CA GLY A 111 25.40 1.26 -9.15
C GLY A 111 25.08 0.82 -7.71
N ILE A 112 25.34 -0.44 -7.35
CA ILE A 112 25.19 -0.95 -5.97
C ILE A 112 25.98 -0.11 -4.97
N LYS A 113 27.20 0.33 -5.33
CA LYS A 113 28.02 1.20 -4.47
C LYS A 113 27.35 2.56 -4.19
N ASN A 114 26.50 3.02 -5.10
CA ASN A 114 25.74 4.27 -4.98
C ASN A 114 24.40 4.09 -4.26
N VAL A 115 23.92 2.85 -4.09
CA VAL A 115 22.75 2.55 -3.26
C VAL A 115 23.18 2.69 -1.80
N GLU A 116 22.57 3.59 -1.02
CA GLU A 116 22.82 3.65 0.41
C GLU A 116 22.56 2.27 1.05
N ALA A 117 23.59 1.71 1.68
CA ALA A 117 23.41 0.53 2.53
C ALA A 117 22.64 0.98 3.78
N TYR A 118 21.52 0.32 4.06
CA TYR A 118 20.70 0.74 5.19
C TYR A 118 21.37 0.33 6.52
N ASN A 119 21.97 1.30 7.20
CA ASN A 119 22.52 1.10 8.53
C ASN A 119 21.49 1.54 9.59
N PHE A 120 21.04 0.59 10.41
CA PHE A 120 20.06 0.79 11.48
C PHE A 120 20.70 1.09 12.85
N ASP A 121 22.02 1.23 12.93
CA ASP A 121 22.77 1.08 14.19
C ASP A 121 22.75 2.34 15.08
N ALA A 122 22.36 3.51 14.56
CA ALA A 122 22.27 4.73 15.36
C ALA A 122 20.80 5.15 15.55
N GLU A 123 20.27 4.91 16.75
CA GLU A 123 19.09 5.63 17.22
C GLU A 123 19.37 7.14 17.26
N PRO A 124 18.40 7.98 16.88
CA PRO A 124 18.61 9.42 16.91
C PRO A 124 18.82 9.90 18.35
N VAL A 125 19.92 10.62 18.57
CA VAL A 125 20.25 11.27 19.86
C VAL A 125 19.50 12.59 20.09
N THR A 126 18.60 12.95 19.17
CA THR A 126 17.86 14.21 19.17
C THR A 126 16.35 13.95 19.01
N SER A 127 15.54 14.84 19.57
CA SER A 127 14.09 14.90 19.31
C SER A 127 13.73 15.87 18.19
N THR A 128 14.71 16.60 17.64
CA THR A 128 14.51 17.58 16.57
C THR A 128 15.02 17.03 15.23
N PHE A 129 14.19 17.15 14.20
CA PHE A 129 14.43 16.65 12.86
C PHE A 129 14.20 17.77 11.85
N THR A 130 15.15 17.95 10.94
CA THR A 130 15.06 18.94 9.87
C THR A 130 14.79 18.24 8.55
N SER A 131 13.74 18.70 7.88
CA SER A 131 13.40 18.41 6.49
C SER A 131 13.93 19.52 5.59
N GLU A 132 13.73 19.39 4.28
CA GLU A 132 14.06 20.45 3.33
C GLU A 132 13.30 21.76 3.58
N LYS A 133 12.08 21.69 4.14
CA LYS A 133 11.17 22.85 4.25
C LYS A 133 10.84 23.28 5.68
N LEU A 134 11.00 22.39 6.66
CA LEU A 134 10.59 22.58 8.05
C LEU A 134 11.52 21.85 9.00
N THR A 135 11.69 22.41 10.20
CA THR A 135 12.21 21.68 11.35
C THR A 135 11.05 21.30 12.27
N VAL A 136 11.03 20.05 12.74
CA VAL A 136 10.02 19.54 13.68
C VAL A 136 10.68 18.93 14.90
N LYS A 137 10.04 19.08 16.06
CA LYS A 137 10.42 18.44 17.31
C LYS A 137 9.39 17.39 17.70
N LEU A 138 9.84 16.23 18.16
CA LEU A 138 8.97 15.20 18.71
C LEU A 138 8.58 15.54 20.14
N ASP A 139 7.29 15.71 20.37
CA ASP A 139 6.66 15.77 21.68
C ASP A 139 6.09 14.39 22.05
N THR A 140 6.66 13.77 23.07
CA THR A 140 6.23 12.44 23.53
C THR A 140 4.87 12.51 24.21
N ILE A 141 3.89 11.82 23.62
CA ILE A 141 2.50 11.73 24.10
C ILE A 141 2.33 10.55 25.05
N ALA A 142 2.92 9.40 24.70
CA ALA A 142 2.95 8.21 25.56
C ALA A 142 4.17 7.35 25.26
N THR A 143 4.63 6.63 26.28
CA THR A 143 5.69 5.61 26.22
C THR A 143 5.24 4.36 26.98
N GLY A 144 6.10 3.33 27.01
CA GLY A 144 5.79 2.08 27.71
C GLY A 144 4.57 1.38 27.10
N LEU A 145 4.43 1.51 25.78
CA LEU A 145 3.59 0.65 24.96
C LEU A 145 4.43 -0.58 24.57
N ASP A 146 3.82 -1.58 23.98
CA ASP A 146 4.47 -2.76 23.43
C ASP A 146 4.50 -2.68 21.90
N VAL A 147 3.33 -2.79 21.27
CA VAL A 147 3.13 -2.59 19.83
C VAL A 147 1.88 -1.72 19.63
N PRO A 148 2.01 -0.38 19.67
CA PRO A 148 0.89 0.52 19.39
C PRO A 148 0.48 0.39 17.92
N TRP A 149 -0.79 0.18 17.61
CA TRP A 149 -1.24 -0.17 16.25
C TRP A 149 -2.12 0.88 15.56
N GLY A 150 -3.12 1.39 16.25
CA GLY A 150 -4.06 2.40 15.73
C GLY A 150 -4.19 3.59 16.67
N ILE A 151 -4.34 4.78 16.10
CA ILE A 151 -4.61 6.03 16.81
C ILE A 151 -6.00 6.56 16.44
N GLY A 152 -6.80 6.90 17.44
CA GLY A 152 -8.09 7.61 17.30
C GLY A 152 -8.17 8.84 18.19
N PHE A 153 -8.95 9.85 17.80
CA PHE A 153 -9.09 11.09 18.58
C PHE A 153 -10.52 11.26 19.05
N LEU A 154 -10.71 11.53 20.35
CA LEU A 154 -11.99 11.88 20.92
C LEU A 154 -12.18 13.41 20.95
N PRO A 155 -13.43 13.92 20.83
CA PRO A 155 -13.71 15.35 20.88
C PRO A 155 -13.27 16.06 22.17
N ASP A 156 -13.13 15.31 23.27
CA ASP A 156 -12.67 15.81 24.57
C ASP A 156 -11.14 15.93 24.69
N GLY A 157 -10.40 15.69 23.59
CA GLY A 157 -8.95 15.76 23.51
C GLY A 157 -8.23 14.49 24.00
N ARG A 158 -8.96 13.42 24.37
CA ARG A 158 -8.32 12.12 24.61
C ARG A 158 -7.86 11.50 23.28
N ILE A 159 -6.68 10.89 23.32
CA ILE A 159 -6.12 10.10 22.23
C ILE A 159 -6.28 8.62 22.58
N LEU A 160 -6.97 7.87 21.74
CA LEU A 160 -7.10 6.43 21.85
C LEU A 160 -5.93 5.75 21.15
N VAL A 161 -5.35 4.76 21.80
CA VAL A 161 -4.26 3.95 21.25
C VAL A 161 -4.54 2.48 21.52
N THR A 162 -4.62 1.69 20.46
CA THR A 162 -4.68 0.23 20.56
C THR A 162 -3.27 -0.36 20.65
N GLU A 163 -3.12 -1.40 21.45
CA GLU A 163 -1.96 -2.28 21.42
C GLU A 163 -2.35 -3.62 20.82
N ARG A 164 -1.47 -4.14 19.95
CA ARG A 164 -1.67 -5.46 19.31
C ARG A 164 -1.96 -6.56 20.33
N ALA A 165 -1.42 -6.45 21.54
CA ALA A 165 -1.66 -7.37 22.64
C ALA A 165 -3.11 -7.47 23.15
N GLY A 166 -4.04 -6.67 22.63
CA GLY A 166 -5.44 -6.70 23.06
C GLY A 166 -5.75 -5.68 24.14
N ARG A 167 -5.07 -4.51 24.13
CA ARG A 167 -5.31 -3.42 25.10
C ARG A 167 -5.68 -2.14 24.37
N LEU A 168 -6.53 -1.35 25.00
CA LEU A 168 -6.88 -0.01 24.54
C LEU A 168 -6.59 0.98 25.66
N TYR A 169 -5.89 2.06 25.33
CA TYR A 169 -5.73 3.17 26.26
C TYR A 169 -6.39 4.44 25.73
N ALA A 170 -6.94 5.23 26.64
CA ALA A 170 -7.13 6.66 26.46
C ALA A 170 -5.96 7.41 27.09
N ILE A 171 -5.41 8.37 26.35
CA ILE A 171 -4.30 9.21 26.79
C ILE A 171 -4.76 10.67 26.79
N LYS A 172 -4.55 11.36 27.92
CA LYS A 172 -4.77 12.81 28.04
C LYS A 172 -3.72 13.39 28.96
N ASN A 173 -3.14 14.54 28.59
CA ASN A 173 -2.07 15.18 29.36
C ASN A 173 -0.92 14.20 29.71
N LYS A 174 -0.54 13.36 28.74
CA LYS A 174 0.50 12.32 28.86
C LYS A 174 0.23 11.24 29.92
N LYS A 175 -0.99 11.18 30.46
CA LYS A 175 -1.45 10.12 31.37
C LYS A 175 -2.23 9.07 30.60
N LYS A 176 -1.82 7.82 30.73
CA LYS A 176 -2.42 6.65 30.08
C LYS A 176 -3.43 5.98 31.01
N GLN A 177 -4.64 5.73 30.53
CA GLN A 177 -5.67 4.99 31.25
C GLN A 177 -6.22 3.88 30.36
N GLU A 178 -6.28 2.65 30.89
CA GLU A 178 -6.81 1.50 30.15
C GLU A 178 -8.34 1.56 30.08
N ILE A 179 -8.87 1.23 28.89
CA ILE A 179 -10.30 1.07 28.64
C ILE A 179 -10.60 -0.43 28.56
N SER A 180 -11.56 -0.86 29.38
CA SER A 180 -12.01 -2.26 29.42
C SER A 180 -13.11 -2.54 28.38
N GLY A 181 -13.34 -3.83 28.07
CA GLY A 181 -14.41 -4.27 27.17
C GLY A 181 -14.02 -4.38 25.69
N VAL A 182 -12.72 -4.36 25.38
CA VAL A 182 -12.19 -4.71 24.04
C VAL A 182 -12.49 -6.18 23.71
N PRO A 183 -12.55 -6.57 22.42
CA PRO A 183 -12.86 -7.95 22.05
C PRO A 183 -11.71 -8.90 22.40
N GLU A 184 -12.00 -10.19 22.56
CA GLU A 184 -10.97 -11.23 22.57
C GLU A 184 -10.26 -11.25 21.21
N VAL A 185 -8.93 -11.25 21.22
CA VAL A 185 -8.08 -11.23 20.03
C VAL A 185 -7.11 -12.39 19.99
N LEU A 186 -6.76 -12.84 18.78
CA LEU A 186 -5.63 -13.74 18.58
C LEU A 186 -4.35 -12.92 18.38
N ASN A 187 -3.64 -12.61 19.47
CA ASN A 187 -2.34 -11.92 19.44
C ASN A 187 -1.21 -12.88 19.05
N GLN A 188 -1.12 -13.23 17.77
CA GLN A 188 -0.06 -14.07 17.20
C GLN A 188 0.35 -13.54 15.82
N GLY A 189 1.66 -13.57 15.53
CA GLY A 189 2.21 -13.05 14.28
C GLY A 189 1.89 -11.56 14.11
N GLN A 190 1.12 -11.23 13.07
CA GLN A 190 0.64 -9.88 12.78
C GLN A 190 -0.74 -9.58 13.37
N GLY A 191 -1.42 -10.57 13.95
CA GLY A 191 -2.76 -10.43 14.52
C GLY A 191 -2.76 -9.84 15.92
N GLY A 192 -3.88 -9.26 16.32
CA GLY A 192 -4.13 -8.68 17.64
C GLY A 192 -5.36 -7.80 17.66
N LEU A 193 -5.40 -6.84 18.60
CA LEU A 193 -6.26 -5.66 18.48
C LEU A 193 -5.56 -4.66 17.55
N LEU A 194 -6.21 -4.28 16.46
CA LEU A 194 -5.57 -3.57 15.36
C LEU A 194 -6.07 -2.13 15.34
N ASP A 195 -6.94 -1.74 14.42
CA ASP A 195 -7.33 -0.34 14.28
C ASP A 195 -8.36 0.08 15.31
N VAL A 196 -8.37 1.39 15.60
CA VAL A 196 -9.46 2.06 16.31
C VAL A 196 -9.95 3.22 15.45
N LEU A 197 -11.26 3.26 15.22
CA LEU A 197 -11.90 4.32 14.45
C LEU A 197 -13.01 4.95 15.30
N VAL A 198 -12.93 6.25 15.51
CA VAL A 198 -13.94 7.03 16.25
C VAL A 198 -15.00 7.50 15.27
N HIS A 199 -16.29 7.35 15.62
CA HIS A 199 -17.36 7.83 14.77
C HIS A 199 -17.29 9.36 14.59
N PRO A 200 -17.52 9.93 13.39
CA PRO A 200 -17.51 11.38 13.18
C PRO A 200 -18.50 12.12 14.11
N ASP A 201 -19.65 11.50 14.37
CA ASP A 201 -20.70 11.96 15.30
C ASP A 201 -20.54 11.43 16.74
N PHE A 202 -19.31 11.13 17.19
CA PHE A 202 -19.05 10.54 18.52
C PHE A 202 -19.66 11.35 19.66
N ALA A 203 -19.71 12.69 19.55
CA ALA A 203 -20.28 13.55 20.58
C ALA A 203 -21.75 13.24 20.90
N ASN A 204 -22.50 12.69 19.92
CA ASN A 204 -23.92 12.36 20.07
C ASN A 204 -24.18 10.87 20.29
N ASN A 205 -23.33 9.98 19.72
CA ASN A 205 -23.59 8.54 19.72
C ASN A 205 -22.58 7.67 20.50
N SER A 206 -21.44 8.25 20.88
CA SER A 206 -20.33 7.60 21.59
C SER A 206 -19.77 6.34 20.92
N PHE A 207 -19.97 6.15 19.60
CA PHE A 207 -19.55 4.93 18.91
C PHE A 207 -18.06 4.91 18.55
N ILE A 208 -17.43 3.78 18.82
CA ILE A 208 -16.06 3.46 18.44
C ILE A 208 -16.05 2.08 17.78
N TYR A 209 -15.18 1.93 16.78
CA TYR A 209 -15.00 0.72 16.00
C TYR A 209 -13.60 0.17 16.21
N PHE A 210 -13.50 -1.15 16.31
CA PHE A 210 -12.24 -1.87 16.46
C PHE A 210 -12.14 -2.94 15.40
N SER A 211 -11.05 -2.95 14.64
CA SER A 211 -10.68 -4.10 13.84
C SER A 211 -9.72 -4.99 14.63
N TYR A 212 -9.86 -6.31 14.48
CA TYR A 212 -9.07 -7.26 15.26
C TYR A 212 -8.99 -8.63 14.59
N SER A 213 -8.00 -9.43 14.98
CA SER A 213 -7.91 -10.84 14.63
C SER A 213 -8.86 -11.67 15.50
N LYS A 214 -10.08 -11.89 15.02
CA LYS A 214 -11.08 -12.70 15.72
C LYS A 214 -10.68 -14.18 15.72
N PRO A 215 -10.49 -14.83 16.87
CA PRO A 215 -10.23 -16.26 16.93
C PRO A 215 -11.50 -17.09 16.70
N LYS A 216 -11.34 -18.27 16.11
CA LYS A 216 -12.34 -19.33 16.07
C LYS A 216 -11.68 -20.66 16.44
N LYS A 217 -12.08 -21.22 17.58
CA LYS A 217 -11.62 -22.55 18.01
C LYS A 217 -12.29 -23.63 17.15
N THR A 218 -11.50 -24.61 16.72
CA THR A 218 -11.93 -25.77 15.94
C THR A 218 -11.26 -27.03 16.50
N SER A 219 -11.66 -28.22 16.04
CA SER A 219 -11.00 -29.48 16.40
C SER A 219 -9.53 -29.55 15.96
N GLU A 220 -9.16 -28.83 14.90
CA GLU A 220 -7.82 -28.83 14.30
C GLU A 220 -6.92 -27.69 14.83
N GLY A 221 -7.43 -26.88 15.74
CA GLY A 221 -6.72 -25.75 16.34
C GLY A 221 -7.49 -24.44 16.26
N THR A 222 -6.77 -23.31 16.36
CA THR A 222 -7.38 -21.97 16.31
C THR A 222 -7.20 -21.35 14.93
N LEU A 223 -8.31 -21.07 14.26
CA LEU A 223 -8.35 -20.24 13.07
C LEU A 223 -8.54 -18.77 13.48
N ALA A 224 -8.26 -17.84 12.57
CA ALA A 224 -8.58 -16.43 12.79
C ALA A 224 -8.98 -15.72 11.51
N THR A 225 -9.69 -14.59 11.66
CA THR A 225 -10.04 -13.68 10.58
C THR A 225 -10.01 -12.23 11.04
N THR A 226 -10.06 -11.29 10.09
CA THR A 226 -10.28 -9.87 10.39
C THR A 226 -11.76 -9.66 10.65
N ALA A 227 -12.09 -9.06 11.79
CA ALA A 227 -13.45 -8.68 12.17
C ALA A 227 -13.51 -7.23 12.65
N VAL A 228 -14.70 -6.63 12.62
CA VAL A 228 -14.96 -5.29 13.16
C VAL A 228 -16.03 -5.36 14.23
N MET A 229 -15.70 -4.84 15.42
CA MET A 229 -16.64 -4.63 16.51
C MET A 229 -16.92 -3.14 16.68
N ARG A 230 -18.21 -2.77 16.71
CA ARG A 230 -18.68 -1.45 17.16
C ARG A 230 -19.05 -1.53 18.64
N ALA A 231 -18.74 -0.52 19.43
CA ALA A 231 -19.17 -0.38 20.82
C ALA A 231 -19.36 1.09 21.21
N LYS A 232 -20.08 1.35 22.30
CA LYS A 232 -20.15 2.68 22.93
C LYS A 232 -19.10 2.85 24.02
N LEU A 233 -18.40 3.97 24.03
CA LEU A 233 -17.51 4.33 25.13
C LEU A 233 -18.27 5.10 26.23
N VAL A 234 -18.42 4.48 27.40
CA VAL A 234 -19.02 5.10 28.59
C VAL A 234 -17.98 5.13 29.69
N GLY A 235 -17.49 6.32 30.05
CA GLY A 235 -16.33 6.48 30.92
C GLY A 235 -15.09 5.81 30.34
N ASN A 236 -14.59 4.76 31.00
CA ASN A 236 -13.45 3.95 30.58
C ASN A 236 -13.82 2.48 30.32
N LYS A 237 -15.05 2.26 29.83
CA LYS A 237 -15.56 0.94 29.47
C LYS A 237 -16.29 0.99 28.13
N LEU A 238 -16.03 -0.01 27.30
CA LEU A 238 -16.81 -0.29 26.10
C LEU A 238 -18.07 -1.09 26.48
N THR A 239 -19.20 -0.64 25.97
CA THR A 239 -20.55 -1.19 26.21
C THR A 239 -21.30 -1.31 24.89
N ASP A 240 -22.48 -1.96 24.88
CA ASP A 240 -23.32 -2.11 23.67
C ASP A 240 -22.53 -2.66 22.45
N SER A 241 -21.67 -3.65 22.67
CA SER A 241 -20.79 -4.16 21.63
C SER A 241 -21.54 -5.04 20.62
N LYS A 242 -21.23 -4.84 19.34
CA LYS A 242 -21.78 -5.61 18.22
C LYS A 242 -20.69 -5.86 17.17
N ILE A 243 -20.55 -7.10 16.71
CA ILE A 243 -19.73 -7.41 15.54
C ILE A 243 -20.53 -7.00 14.30
N ILE A 244 -19.96 -6.10 13.49
CA ILE A 244 -20.61 -5.52 12.31
C ILE A 244 -19.98 -6.02 11.00
N PHE A 245 -18.80 -6.64 11.07
CA PHE A 245 -18.14 -7.26 9.93
C PHE A 245 -17.28 -8.44 10.39
N GLU A 246 -17.24 -9.49 9.58
CA GLU A 246 -16.39 -10.65 9.76
C GLU A 246 -15.99 -11.19 8.39
N ALA A 247 -14.68 -11.23 8.11
CA ALA A 247 -14.19 -11.76 6.85
C ALA A 247 -14.19 -13.30 6.84
N LEU A 248 -14.55 -13.87 5.72
CA LEU A 248 -14.55 -15.30 5.44
C LEU A 248 -13.69 -15.59 4.19
N PRO A 249 -13.08 -16.77 4.12
CA PRO A 249 -13.02 -17.80 5.16
C PRO A 249 -12.09 -17.42 6.33
N TYR A 250 -12.24 -18.12 7.46
CA TYR A 250 -11.21 -18.11 8.51
C TYR A 250 -9.98 -18.87 8.03
N ALA A 251 -8.79 -18.45 8.47
CA ALA A 251 -7.53 -19.07 8.07
C ALA A 251 -6.65 -19.46 9.29
N PRO A 252 -5.84 -20.52 9.17
CA PRO A 252 -4.88 -20.93 10.20
C PRO A 252 -3.59 -20.07 10.18
N THR A 253 -3.40 -19.20 9.19
CA THR A 253 -2.22 -18.33 9.09
C THR A 253 -2.28 -17.18 10.11
N ARG A 254 -1.13 -16.56 10.39
CA ARG A 254 -0.97 -15.47 11.39
C ARG A 254 -0.47 -14.16 10.78
N HIS A 255 -0.64 -13.98 9.48
CA HIS A 255 -0.19 -12.81 8.75
C HIS A 255 -1.27 -12.33 7.77
N HIS A 256 -1.07 -11.12 7.25
CA HIS A 256 -1.86 -10.43 6.23
C HIS A 256 -3.32 -10.17 6.64
N TYR A 257 -3.53 -9.61 7.83
CA TYR A 257 -4.88 -9.24 8.29
C TYR A 257 -5.41 -7.95 7.66
N GLY A 258 -4.54 -7.10 7.08
CA GLY A 258 -4.88 -5.73 6.72
C GLY A 258 -5.37 -4.92 7.92
N SER A 259 -6.69 -4.68 7.98
CA SER A 259 -7.47 -4.19 9.13
C SER A 259 -7.58 -2.67 9.31
N ARG A 260 -7.09 -1.86 8.38
CA ARG A 260 -7.27 -0.41 8.47
C ARG A 260 -8.72 -0.03 8.17
N MET A 261 -9.26 0.93 8.89
CA MET A 261 -10.61 1.47 8.67
C MET A 261 -10.56 2.99 8.48
N VAL A 262 -11.43 3.51 7.61
CA VAL A 262 -11.62 4.96 7.45
C VAL A 262 -13.08 5.28 7.12
N PHE A 263 -13.59 6.37 7.67
CA PHE A 263 -14.87 6.94 7.25
C PHE A 263 -14.69 7.83 6.02
N ASP A 264 -15.58 7.73 5.06
CA ASP A 264 -15.75 8.79 4.06
C ASP A 264 -16.71 9.89 4.54
N LYS A 265 -16.86 10.92 3.70
CA LYS A 265 -17.76 12.05 3.97
C LYS A 265 -19.24 11.68 3.98
N ASP A 266 -19.60 10.53 3.40
CA ASP A 266 -20.98 10.06 3.26
C ASP A 266 -21.35 9.06 4.38
N GLY A 267 -20.44 8.83 5.34
CA GLY A 267 -20.66 7.99 6.51
C GLY A 267 -20.40 6.50 6.28
N TYR A 268 -19.83 6.12 5.15
CA TYR A 268 -19.43 4.73 4.89
C TYR A 268 -18.08 4.43 5.53
N ILE A 269 -17.94 3.20 6.03
CA ILE A 269 -16.67 2.66 6.49
C ILE A 269 -16.03 1.88 5.34
N PHE A 270 -14.82 2.27 4.97
CA PHE A 270 -13.92 1.45 4.18
C PHE A 270 -13.02 0.64 5.10
N LEU A 271 -12.83 -0.64 4.80
CA LEU A 271 -12.04 -1.58 5.61
C LEU A 271 -11.12 -2.39 4.70
N SER A 272 -9.85 -2.52 5.09
CA SER A 272 -8.95 -3.45 4.41
C SER A 272 -8.92 -4.85 5.02
N VAL A 273 -8.83 -5.87 4.16
CA VAL A 273 -8.61 -7.26 4.57
C VAL A 273 -7.54 -7.87 3.66
N GLY A 274 -6.42 -8.30 4.24
CA GLY A 274 -5.36 -8.96 3.47
C GLY A 274 -5.69 -10.41 3.11
N GLU A 275 -4.88 -11.02 2.25
CA GLU A 275 -5.18 -12.31 1.61
C GLU A 275 -4.84 -13.55 2.45
N ARG A 276 -4.21 -13.35 3.62
CA ARG A 276 -3.93 -14.41 4.61
C ARG A 276 -2.96 -15.51 4.16
N GLY A 277 -2.08 -15.26 3.20
CA GLY A 277 -1.01 -16.17 2.76
C GLY A 277 -1.46 -17.28 1.80
N ASN A 278 -2.62 -17.13 1.17
CA ASN A 278 -3.07 -17.98 0.06
C ASN A 278 -3.23 -17.09 -1.18
N GLU A 279 -2.09 -16.65 -1.72
CA GLU A 279 -2.03 -15.66 -2.77
C GLU A 279 -2.72 -16.12 -4.05
N LYS A 280 -2.68 -17.43 -4.35
CA LYS A 280 -3.21 -17.97 -5.61
C LYS A 280 -4.73 -17.94 -5.70
N GLN A 281 -5.43 -17.89 -4.57
CA GLN A 281 -6.89 -17.99 -4.54
C GLN A 281 -7.55 -16.73 -3.98
N ASN A 282 -7.15 -16.31 -2.78
CA ASN A 282 -7.90 -15.34 -2.00
C ASN A 282 -8.05 -13.98 -2.70
N PRO A 283 -6.98 -13.34 -3.21
CA PRO A 283 -7.06 -12.01 -3.81
C PRO A 283 -8.01 -11.93 -5.01
N GLN A 284 -8.10 -12.99 -5.82
CA GLN A 284 -8.84 -13.02 -7.08
C GLN A 284 -10.23 -13.68 -6.97
N SER A 285 -10.49 -14.47 -5.92
CA SER A 285 -11.81 -15.07 -5.70
C SER A 285 -12.80 -14.01 -5.18
N LEU A 286 -13.94 -13.87 -5.88
CA LEU A 286 -15.02 -12.93 -5.52
C LEU A 286 -16.21 -13.63 -4.85
N GLU A 287 -16.37 -14.93 -5.08
CA GLU A 287 -17.48 -15.69 -4.53
C GLU A 287 -17.13 -16.21 -3.13
N ASN A 288 -17.95 -15.85 -2.13
CA ASN A 288 -17.81 -16.31 -0.74
C ASN A 288 -16.39 -16.13 -0.16
N ASN A 289 -15.66 -15.11 -0.62
CA ASN A 289 -14.30 -14.83 -0.21
C ASN A 289 -14.09 -13.32 -0.04
N GLN A 290 -13.73 -12.93 1.18
CA GLN A 290 -13.53 -11.56 1.63
C GLN A 290 -12.05 -11.27 1.93
N LEU A 291 -11.14 -12.16 1.52
CA LEU A 291 -9.71 -12.02 1.78
C LEU A 291 -9.01 -11.38 0.58
N GLY A 292 -8.06 -10.48 0.82
CA GLY A 292 -7.33 -9.76 -0.23
C GLY A 292 -8.19 -8.74 -0.96
N LYS A 293 -8.93 -7.93 -0.21
CA LYS A 293 -9.98 -7.00 -0.67
C LYS A 293 -9.96 -5.70 0.14
N ILE A 294 -10.51 -4.64 -0.45
CA ILE A 294 -11.09 -3.51 0.30
C ILE A 294 -12.60 -3.67 0.32
N HIS A 295 -13.21 -3.41 1.48
CA HIS A 295 -14.64 -3.49 1.72
C HIS A 295 -15.24 -2.11 1.97
N ARG A 296 -16.54 -1.96 1.68
CA ARG A 296 -17.35 -0.78 2.03
C ARG A 296 -18.64 -1.22 2.71
N ILE A 297 -18.87 -0.74 3.93
CA ILE A 297 -20.06 -1.01 4.76
C ILE A 297 -20.62 0.29 5.34
N LYS A 298 -21.87 0.27 5.82
CA LYS A 298 -22.41 1.35 6.67
C LYS A 298 -21.87 1.22 8.10
N ASP A 299 -22.04 2.28 8.87
CA ASP A 299 -21.61 2.38 10.27
C ASP A 299 -22.28 1.37 11.22
N ASP A 300 -23.34 0.69 10.78
CA ASP A 300 -24.04 -0.39 11.50
C ASP A 300 -23.72 -1.81 10.98
N GLY A 301 -22.89 -1.92 9.95
CA GLY A 301 -22.51 -3.15 9.27
C GLY A 301 -23.38 -3.55 8.09
N SER A 302 -24.48 -2.83 7.81
CA SER A 302 -25.30 -3.12 6.65
C SER A 302 -24.58 -2.73 5.34
N ILE A 303 -24.95 -3.41 4.25
CA ILE A 303 -24.25 -3.31 2.97
C ILE A 303 -24.88 -2.20 2.12
N PRO A 304 -24.10 -1.23 1.60
CA PRO A 304 -24.60 -0.24 0.66
C PRO A 304 -25.16 -0.90 -0.60
N ALA A 305 -26.34 -0.45 -1.04
CA ALA A 305 -27.06 -1.04 -2.18
C ALA A 305 -26.32 -0.86 -3.52
N ASP A 306 -25.48 0.15 -3.60
CA ASP A 306 -24.66 0.54 -4.75
C ASP A 306 -23.25 -0.07 -4.71
N ASN A 307 -22.95 -1.01 -3.80
CA ASN A 307 -21.68 -1.73 -3.84
C ASN A 307 -21.50 -2.48 -5.17
N PRO A 308 -20.27 -2.51 -5.73
CA PRO A 308 -20.03 -2.93 -7.11
C PRO A 308 -20.16 -4.45 -7.34
N PHE A 309 -20.04 -5.26 -6.29
CA PHE A 309 -20.10 -6.72 -6.39
C PHE A 309 -21.40 -7.27 -5.80
N LYS A 310 -21.94 -8.29 -6.47
CA LYS A 310 -23.17 -8.99 -6.06
C LYS A 310 -22.90 -10.47 -5.85
N ASP A 311 -23.63 -11.09 -4.94
CA ASP A 311 -23.64 -12.54 -4.74
C ASP A 311 -24.45 -13.25 -5.83
N LYS A 312 -24.51 -14.59 -5.76
CA LYS A 312 -25.29 -15.43 -6.70
C LYS A 312 -26.79 -15.13 -6.69
N ALA A 313 -27.32 -14.58 -5.60
CA ALA A 313 -28.72 -14.17 -5.49
C ALA A 313 -28.94 -12.72 -5.97
N GLY A 314 -27.91 -12.05 -6.50
CA GLY A 314 -27.97 -10.68 -6.96
C GLY A 314 -27.95 -9.63 -5.85
N LYS A 315 -27.70 -10.02 -4.59
CA LYS A 315 -27.61 -9.09 -3.46
C LYS A 315 -26.22 -8.45 -3.41
N PRO A 316 -26.09 -7.16 -3.07
CA PRO A 316 -24.80 -6.52 -2.93
C PRO A 316 -23.97 -7.19 -1.83
N THR A 317 -22.66 -7.29 -2.04
CA THR A 317 -21.69 -7.78 -1.05
C THR A 317 -20.91 -6.62 -0.45
N THR A 318 -20.09 -6.87 0.57
CA THR A 318 -19.24 -5.84 1.18
C THR A 318 -18.03 -5.45 0.31
N LEU A 319 -17.71 -6.21 -0.75
CA LEU A 319 -16.51 -5.97 -1.56
C LEU A 319 -16.63 -4.62 -2.27
N TYR A 320 -15.54 -3.86 -2.28
CA TYR A 320 -15.41 -2.60 -3.00
C TYR A 320 -14.36 -2.71 -4.11
N CYS A 321 -13.22 -3.33 -3.84
CA CYS A 321 -12.22 -3.74 -4.84
C CYS A 321 -11.56 -5.07 -4.44
N TYR A 322 -10.72 -5.61 -5.32
CA TYR A 322 -10.04 -6.88 -5.10
C TYR A 322 -8.64 -6.92 -5.71
N GLY A 323 -7.93 -8.03 -5.50
CA GLY A 323 -6.56 -8.20 -5.99
C GLY A 323 -5.53 -7.51 -5.11
N ASN A 324 -5.75 -7.46 -3.79
CA ASN A 324 -4.81 -6.92 -2.82
C ASN A 324 -4.10 -8.04 -2.06
N ARG A 325 -2.85 -7.81 -1.64
CA ARG A 325 -2.05 -8.69 -0.80
C ARG A 325 -2.25 -8.37 0.68
N ASN A 326 -1.71 -7.26 1.16
CA ASN A 326 -1.81 -6.90 2.58
C ASN A 326 -1.86 -5.38 2.79
N PRO A 327 -3.03 -4.75 2.57
CA PRO A 327 -3.24 -3.32 2.77
C PRO A 327 -3.11 -2.89 4.23
N GLN A 328 -2.16 -1.99 4.54
CA GLN A 328 -1.89 -1.54 5.91
C GLN A 328 -2.41 -0.13 6.19
N GLY A 329 -2.36 0.75 5.19
CA GLY A 329 -2.83 2.13 5.25
C GLY A 329 -4.06 2.35 4.38
N LEU A 330 -5.01 3.15 4.88
CA LEU A 330 -6.15 3.67 4.15
C LEU A 330 -6.34 5.12 4.61
N ALA A 331 -6.55 6.03 3.66
CA ALA A 331 -6.85 7.41 3.94
C ALA A 331 -7.77 7.98 2.87
N ILE A 332 -8.75 8.79 3.26
CA ILE A 332 -9.51 9.60 2.31
C ILE A 332 -8.68 10.83 1.99
N ASN A 333 -8.41 11.06 0.70
CA ASN A 333 -7.87 12.33 0.24
C ASN A 333 -8.92 13.41 0.49
N PRO A 334 -8.68 14.36 1.42
CA PRO A 334 -9.70 15.31 1.84
C PRO A 334 -10.01 16.37 0.77
N PHE A 335 -9.17 16.49 -0.26
CA PHE A 335 -9.33 17.46 -1.34
C PHE A 335 -10.15 16.89 -2.50
N THR A 336 -10.11 15.57 -2.70
CA THR A 336 -10.76 14.90 -3.84
C THR A 336 -11.86 13.92 -3.42
N GLY A 337 -11.89 13.49 -2.15
CA GLY A 337 -12.74 12.41 -1.65
C GLY A 337 -12.28 11.01 -2.07
N ALA A 338 -11.16 10.87 -2.79
CA ALA A 338 -10.67 9.58 -3.25
C ALA A 338 -10.11 8.75 -2.08
N LEU A 339 -10.41 7.45 -2.07
CA LEU A 339 -9.78 6.52 -1.13
C LEU A 339 -8.38 6.16 -1.62
N TRP A 340 -7.37 6.40 -0.80
CA TRP A 340 -5.99 5.99 -1.04
C TRP A 340 -5.64 4.84 -0.10
N GLU A 341 -4.78 3.96 -0.58
CA GLU A 341 -4.37 2.74 0.08
C GLU A 341 -2.86 2.55 -0.07
N ASN A 342 -2.23 1.91 0.92
CA ASN A 342 -0.93 1.31 0.72
C ASN A 342 -0.93 -0.14 1.18
N GLU A 343 -0.12 -0.96 0.52
CA GLU A 343 0.05 -2.36 0.87
C GLU A 343 1.50 -2.82 0.86
N HIS A 344 1.72 -3.90 1.61
CA HIS A 344 2.94 -4.67 1.51
C HIS A 344 2.90 -5.58 0.28
N GLY A 345 3.91 -5.42 -0.57
CA GLY A 345 4.38 -6.43 -1.49
C GLY A 345 5.15 -7.55 -0.78
N PRO A 346 5.64 -8.53 -1.54
CA PRO A 346 6.48 -9.62 -1.04
C PRO A 346 7.90 -9.13 -0.72
N ARG A 347 8.93 -9.58 -1.45
CA ARG A 347 10.28 -8.99 -1.41
C ARG A 347 10.35 -7.90 -2.48
N GLY A 348 10.10 -6.65 -2.10
CA GLY A 348 9.85 -5.57 -3.06
C GLY A 348 8.38 -5.50 -3.45
N GLY A 349 8.01 -4.45 -4.18
CA GLY A 349 6.68 -4.25 -4.73
C GLY A 349 5.63 -3.84 -3.71
N ASP A 350 6.03 -3.10 -2.67
CA ASP A 350 5.04 -2.35 -1.87
C ASP A 350 4.42 -1.26 -2.74
N GLU A 351 3.18 -0.86 -2.47
CA GLU A 351 2.42 0.01 -3.37
C GLU A 351 1.68 1.14 -2.63
N ILE A 352 1.41 2.24 -3.35
CA ILE A 352 0.31 3.17 -3.08
C ILE A 352 -0.69 3.08 -4.22
N ASN A 353 -1.95 2.87 -3.88
CA ASN A 353 -3.06 2.75 -4.81
C ASN A 353 -4.12 3.83 -4.56
N ILE A 354 -4.77 4.28 -5.64
CA ILE A 354 -6.03 5.03 -5.56
C ILE A 354 -7.17 4.05 -5.80
N ILE A 355 -7.94 3.78 -4.75
CA ILE A 355 -8.96 2.74 -4.72
C ILE A 355 -10.23 3.17 -5.45
N GLN A 356 -10.64 2.35 -6.41
CA GLN A 356 -11.82 2.56 -7.25
C GLN A 356 -12.81 1.39 -7.13
N PRO A 357 -14.12 1.65 -7.22
CA PRO A 357 -15.14 0.62 -7.11
C PRO A 357 -15.02 -0.39 -8.26
N GLY A 358 -15.07 -1.68 -7.92
CA GLY A 358 -15.11 -2.78 -8.89
C GLY A 358 -13.76 -3.14 -9.52
N LYS A 359 -12.68 -2.43 -9.17
CA LYS A 359 -11.36 -2.63 -9.79
C LYS A 359 -10.57 -3.79 -9.19
N ASN A 360 -9.71 -4.36 -10.03
CA ASN A 360 -8.71 -5.36 -9.68
C ASN A 360 -7.34 -4.70 -9.55
N TYR A 361 -6.68 -4.84 -8.41
CA TYR A 361 -5.31 -4.35 -8.13
C TYR A 361 -4.24 -5.41 -8.39
N GLY A 362 -4.66 -6.56 -8.92
CA GLY A 362 -3.80 -7.43 -9.69
C GLY A 362 -3.05 -8.50 -8.91
N TRP A 363 -2.86 -8.39 -7.60
CA TRP A 363 -2.15 -9.43 -6.84
C TRP A 363 -2.86 -10.80 -6.95
N PRO A 364 -2.15 -11.93 -7.18
CA PRO A 364 -0.72 -12.05 -7.54
C PRO A 364 -0.49 -12.16 -9.06
N LEU A 365 -1.51 -11.88 -9.89
CA LEU A 365 -1.42 -11.89 -11.35
C LEU A 365 -0.39 -10.88 -11.87
N THR A 366 -0.29 -9.72 -11.19
CA THR A 366 0.77 -8.74 -11.36
C THR A 366 1.46 -8.47 -10.02
N SER A 367 2.75 -8.16 -10.07
CA SER A 367 3.55 -7.79 -8.90
C SER A 367 4.83 -7.10 -9.35
N TYR A 368 5.25 -6.06 -8.64
CA TYR A 368 6.58 -5.47 -8.75
C TYR A 368 7.62 -6.17 -7.86
N GLY A 369 7.18 -7.08 -6.99
CA GLY A 369 8.03 -7.84 -6.08
C GLY A 369 8.22 -9.29 -6.49
N ILE A 370 9.23 -9.92 -5.89
CA ILE A 370 9.54 -11.36 -6.01
C ILE A 370 9.27 -12.10 -4.69
N ASN A 371 9.24 -13.43 -4.72
CA ASN A 371 9.20 -14.24 -3.51
C ASN A 371 10.45 -14.03 -2.65
N TYR A 372 10.31 -14.25 -1.34
CA TYR A 372 11.42 -14.10 -0.40
C TYR A 372 12.57 -15.10 -0.65
N ASP A 373 12.30 -16.23 -1.30
CA ASP A 373 13.32 -17.21 -1.71
C ASP A 373 14.10 -16.80 -2.98
N GLY A 374 13.69 -15.70 -3.62
CA GLY A 374 14.26 -15.16 -4.86
C GLY A 374 13.37 -15.37 -6.09
N LYS A 375 12.42 -16.32 -6.05
CA LYS A 375 11.60 -16.70 -7.21
C LYS A 375 10.64 -15.61 -7.64
N THR A 376 10.51 -15.42 -8.94
CA THR A 376 9.45 -14.60 -9.53
C THR A 376 8.08 -15.14 -9.15
N ILE A 377 7.17 -14.24 -8.74
CA ILE A 377 5.75 -14.56 -8.50
C ILE A 377 4.99 -14.57 -9.82
N THR A 378 5.25 -13.55 -10.64
CA THR A 378 4.71 -13.34 -11.98
C THR A 378 5.71 -12.48 -12.75
N ASP A 379 5.80 -12.71 -14.06
CA ASP A 379 6.62 -11.91 -14.98
C ASP A 379 5.92 -10.61 -15.41
N LYS A 380 4.69 -10.37 -14.92
CA LYS A 380 3.86 -9.22 -15.29
C LYS A 380 3.84 -8.18 -14.19
N THR A 381 4.12 -6.94 -14.56
CA THR A 381 3.88 -5.75 -13.73
C THR A 381 2.56 -5.06 -14.09
N THR A 382 1.98 -5.38 -15.25
CA THR A 382 0.69 -4.87 -15.73
C THR A 382 -0.06 -5.95 -16.51
N ALA A 383 -1.39 -5.85 -16.59
CA ALA A 383 -2.20 -6.68 -17.49
C ALA A 383 -3.55 -6.02 -17.84
N PRO A 384 -4.21 -6.42 -18.94
CA PRO A 384 -5.55 -5.93 -19.26
C PRO A 384 -6.54 -6.13 -18.10
N GLY A 385 -7.25 -5.06 -17.72
CA GLY A 385 -8.25 -5.09 -16.64
C GLY A 385 -7.67 -4.98 -15.23
N ILE A 386 -6.34 -4.92 -15.07
CA ILE A 386 -5.67 -4.65 -13.79
C ILE A 386 -5.37 -3.15 -13.67
N THR A 387 -5.57 -2.62 -12.47
CA THR A 387 -5.27 -1.23 -12.11
C THR A 387 -3.87 -1.19 -11.52
N ASN A 388 -3.00 -0.35 -12.09
CA ASN A 388 -1.63 -0.19 -11.61
C ASN A 388 -1.57 0.77 -10.42
N PRO A 389 -0.55 0.64 -9.55
CA PRO A 389 -0.33 1.57 -8.45
C PRO A 389 0.15 2.94 -8.95
N GLU A 390 -0.06 3.96 -8.12
CA GLU A 390 0.49 5.31 -8.35
C GLU A 390 1.98 5.40 -8.01
N LEU A 391 2.41 4.61 -7.04
CA LEU A 391 3.80 4.47 -6.63
C LEU A 391 4.05 3.03 -6.18
N TYR A 392 5.23 2.50 -6.45
CA TYR A 392 5.69 1.26 -5.86
C TYR A 392 7.13 1.40 -5.32
N TRP A 393 7.48 0.57 -4.34
CA TRP A 393 8.82 0.52 -3.76
C TRP A 393 9.48 -0.82 -3.99
N ILE A 394 10.63 -0.77 -4.64
CA ILE A 394 11.65 -1.83 -4.63
C ILE A 394 12.89 -1.16 -4.06
N PRO A 395 13.42 -1.60 -2.90
CA PRO A 395 12.89 -2.63 -2.01
C PRO A 395 11.64 -2.15 -1.27
N SER A 396 10.88 -3.11 -0.76
CA SER A 396 9.72 -2.86 0.11
C SER A 396 10.11 -2.04 1.34
N ILE A 397 9.42 -0.93 1.59
CA ILE A 397 9.56 -0.11 2.79
C ILE A 397 8.75 -0.67 3.98
N ALA A 398 7.92 -1.68 3.72
CA ALA A 398 6.85 -2.19 4.57
C ALA A 398 5.95 -1.03 5.06
N PRO A 399 5.16 -0.42 4.15
CA PRO A 399 4.37 0.74 4.46
C PRO A 399 3.31 0.42 5.51
N SER A 400 3.00 1.39 6.35
CA SER A 400 2.05 1.23 7.45
C SER A 400 0.96 2.31 7.39
N GLY A 401 0.66 2.99 8.51
CA GLY A 401 -0.32 4.07 8.50
C GLY A 401 -0.06 5.11 7.40
N MET A 402 -1.14 5.72 6.91
CA MET A 402 -1.13 6.77 5.90
C MET A 402 -2.01 7.93 6.35
N ALA A 403 -1.59 9.17 6.08
CA ALA A 403 -2.41 10.36 6.35
C ALA A 403 -2.10 11.51 5.39
N PHE A 404 -3.14 12.23 4.96
CA PHE A 404 -2.97 13.49 4.24
C PHE A 404 -2.75 14.65 5.20
N ILE A 405 -1.87 15.58 4.82
CA ILE A 405 -1.63 16.81 5.57
C ILE A 405 -2.62 17.87 5.10
N ILE A 406 -3.55 18.25 5.98
CA ILE A 406 -4.69 19.13 5.65
C ILE A 406 -4.50 20.55 6.18
N GLY A 407 -3.99 20.67 7.40
CA GLY A 407 -3.94 21.91 8.16
C GLY A 407 -2.72 22.79 7.85
N ASP A 408 -2.82 24.06 8.24
CA ASP A 408 -1.77 25.05 8.04
C ASP A 408 -0.66 24.98 9.10
N VAL A 409 -0.73 24.07 10.06
CA VAL A 409 0.35 23.80 11.02
C VAL A 409 1.65 23.45 10.29
N TYR A 410 1.55 22.75 9.15
CA TYR A 410 2.68 22.38 8.30
C TYR A 410 2.51 22.95 6.88
N LYS A 411 2.32 24.28 6.74
CA LYS A 411 2.00 24.92 5.43
C LYS A 411 2.82 24.38 4.24
N PRO A 412 4.15 24.23 4.32
CA PRO A 412 4.96 23.75 3.19
C PRO A 412 4.73 22.29 2.78
N TRP A 413 4.06 21.51 3.63
CA TRP A 413 3.69 20.11 3.41
C TRP A 413 2.19 19.91 3.15
N LYS A 414 1.38 20.98 3.14
CA LYS A 414 -0.07 20.88 2.91
C LYS A 414 -0.36 20.19 1.57
N GLY A 415 -1.28 19.24 1.58
CA GLY A 415 -1.62 18.41 0.42
C GLY A 415 -0.76 17.17 0.23
N ALA A 416 0.40 17.08 0.89
CA ALA A 416 1.24 15.88 0.83
C ALA A 416 0.62 14.71 1.61
N VAL A 417 1.05 13.50 1.28
CA VAL A 417 0.68 12.27 1.98
C VAL A 417 1.87 11.70 2.76
N LEU A 418 1.61 11.32 3.99
CA LEU A 418 2.57 10.67 4.88
C LEU A 418 2.35 9.16 4.86
N VAL A 419 3.43 8.38 4.82
CA VAL A 419 3.41 6.92 4.90
C VAL A 419 4.47 6.44 5.88
N GLY A 420 4.09 5.68 6.89
CA GLY A 420 5.05 5.08 7.82
C GLY A 420 5.88 3.98 7.13
N SER A 421 7.18 3.92 7.38
CA SER A 421 8.07 2.84 6.93
C SER A 421 8.51 1.99 8.11
N MET A 422 8.00 0.75 8.16
CA MET A 422 8.37 -0.18 9.23
C MET A 422 9.72 -0.82 9.00
N ARG A 423 10.04 -1.17 7.75
CA ARG A 423 11.30 -1.86 7.45
C ARG A 423 12.46 -0.90 7.67
N PHE A 424 12.35 0.32 7.15
CA PHE A 424 13.44 1.28 7.15
C PHE A 424 13.36 2.32 8.28
N LYS A 425 12.35 2.25 9.17
CA LYS A 425 12.29 3.10 10.38
C LYS A 425 12.31 4.61 10.06
N TYR A 426 11.50 5.05 9.11
CA TYR A 426 11.31 6.48 8.81
C TYR A 426 9.84 6.78 8.52
N LEU A 427 9.50 8.07 8.46
CA LEU A 427 8.22 8.55 7.95
C LEU A 427 8.44 9.11 6.54
N ASN A 428 7.77 8.54 5.54
CA ASN A 428 7.89 8.97 4.16
C ASN A 428 6.90 10.12 3.89
N LEU A 429 7.39 11.26 3.43
CA LEU A 429 6.60 12.39 2.98
C LEU A 429 6.56 12.40 1.45
N CYS A 430 5.38 12.18 0.89
CA CYS A 430 5.18 12.13 -0.56
C CYS A 430 4.44 13.40 -1.00
N TYR A 431 5.13 14.26 -1.76
CA TYR A 431 4.56 15.47 -2.36
C TYR A 431 3.74 15.12 -3.59
N LEU A 432 2.59 15.79 -3.74
CA LEU A 432 1.63 15.52 -4.80
C LEU A 432 1.54 16.68 -5.81
N ASP A 433 1.38 16.32 -7.08
CA ASP A 433 0.82 17.17 -8.13
C ASP A 433 -0.49 16.52 -8.63
N GLY A 434 -1.63 17.11 -8.25
CA GLY A 434 -2.92 16.44 -8.37
C GLY A 434 -2.94 15.10 -7.61
N ASN A 435 -3.08 14.00 -8.34
CA ASN A 435 -3.06 12.64 -7.79
C ASN A 435 -1.70 11.93 -7.99
N LYS A 436 -0.70 12.59 -8.59
CA LYS A 436 0.61 12.00 -8.86
C LYS A 436 1.59 12.32 -7.75
N ILE A 437 2.31 11.31 -7.27
CA ILE A 437 3.44 11.51 -6.37
C ILE A 437 4.64 11.96 -7.21
N VAL A 438 5.12 13.17 -6.95
CA VAL A 438 6.21 13.79 -7.73
C VAL A 438 7.53 13.83 -6.99
N LYS A 439 7.51 13.66 -5.66
CA LYS A 439 8.71 13.65 -4.82
C LYS A 439 8.46 12.92 -3.51
N GLU A 440 9.48 12.22 -3.03
CA GLU A 440 9.52 11.61 -1.70
C GLU A 440 10.63 12.22 -0.85
N GLU A 441 10.37 12.36 0.45
CA GLU A 441 11.32 12.82 1.44
C GLU A 441 11.23 11.96 2.71
N LYS A 442 12.38 11.51 3.23
CA LYS A 442 12.45 10.65 4.41
C LYS A 442 12.60 11.51 5.68
N LEU A 443 11.54 11.57 6.48
CA LEU A 443 11.48 12.24 7.78
C LEU A 443 11.73 11.26 8.93
N LEU A 444 12.08 11.79 10.11
CA LEU A 444 12.17 11.02 11.37
C LEU A 444 13.01 9.73 11.28
N LYS A 445 14.12 9.77 10.55
CA LYS A 445 14.95 8.58 10.31
C LYS A 445 15.39 7.96 11.64
N ASN A 446 15.28 6.64 11.72
CA ASN A 446 15.74 5.76 12.80
C ASN A 446 15.04 5.92 14.17
N ILE A 447 13.90 6.63 14.28
CA ILE A 447 13.17 6.72 15.57
C ILE A 447 12.53 5.39 16.01
N GLY A 448 12.51 4.39 15.14
CA GLY A 448 11.89 3.08 15.36
C GLY A 448 10.98 2.68 14.19
N ARG A 449 10.31 1.53 14.29
CA ARG A 449 9.43 1.05 13.21
C ARG A 449 8.12 1.84 13.24
N LEU A 450 7.88 2.68 12.24
CA LEU A 450 6.68 3.52 12.16
C LEU A 450 5.47 2.63 11.84
N ARG A 451 4.50 2.54 12.77
CA ARG A 451 3.31 1.69 12.65
C ARG A 451 2.07 2.47 12.23
N ASP A 452 1.89 3.69 12.73
CA ASP A 452 0.75 4.50 12.35
C ASP A 452 1.13 5.97 12.21
N VAL A 453 0.40 6.67 11.37
CA VAL A 453 0.43 8.13 11.25
C VAL A 453 -0.99 8.64 11.09
N ARG A 454 -1.32 9.71 11.81
CA ARG A 454 -2.60 10.40 11.74
C ARG A 454 -2.39 11.91 11.87
N VAL A 455 -3.29 12.67 11.26
CA VAL A 455 -3.44 14.10 11.57
C VAL A 455 -4.59 14.23 12.57
N GLY A 456 -4.30 14.82 13.73
CA GLY A 456 -5.28 15.05 14.78
C GLY A 456 -6.24 16.21 14.45
N PRO A 457 -7.36 16.34 15.18
CA PRO A 457 -8.29 17.45 15.02
C PRO A 457 -7.66 18.81 15.39
N ASP A 458 -6.56 18.81 16.13
CA ASP A 458 -5.72 19.98 16.44
C ASP A 458 -4.76 20.36 15.30
N GLY A 459 -4.79 19.63 14.18
CA GLY A 459 -3.96 19.86 13.00
C GLY A 459 -2.55 19.30 13.09
N PHE A 460 -2.15 18.70 14.22
CA PHE A 460 -0.82 18.13 14.39
C PHE A 460 -0.74 16.70 13.83
N ILE A 461 0.46 16.32 13.37
CA ILE A 461 0.79 14.95 12.98
C ILE A 461 1.17 14.15 14.22
N TYR A 462 0.56 12.98 14.37
CA TYR A 462 0.85 12.00 15.40
C TYR A 462 1.38 10.72 14.75
N VAL A 463 2.41 10.12 15.34
CA VAL A 463 2.99 8.85 14.89
C VAL A 463 3.03 7.83 16.02
N ALA A 464 2.65 6.59 15.71
CA ALA A 464 2.88 5.43 16.56
C ALA A 464 4.13 4.69 16.10
N VAL A 465 5.02 4.37 17.05
CA VAL A 465 6.31 3.73 16.77
C VAL A 465 6.42 2.46 17.61
N GLU A 466 6.70 1.33 16.98
CA GLU A 466 6.99 0.08 17.69
C GLU A 466 8.35 0.17 18.43
N LYS A 467 8.79 -0.93 19.02
CA LYS A 467 10.12 -1.02 19.63
C LYS A 467 11.23 -0.58 18.65
N PRO A 468 12.30 0.06 19.15
CA PRO A 468 12.63 0.24 20.57
C PRO A 468 11.85 1.37 21.27
N ALA A 469 11.36 2.37 20.54
CA ALA A 469 10.67 3.53 21.13
C ALA A 469 9.38 3.17 21.87
N ALA A 470 8.56 2.30 21.27
CA ALA A 470 7.29 1.81 21.84
C ALA A 470 6.44 2.96 22.42
N ALA A 471 6.17 3.94 21.55
CA ALA A 471 5.70 5.26 21.92
C ALA A 471 4.75 5.87 20.89
N VAL A 472 4.04 6.91 21.31
CA VAL A 472 3.30 7.83 20.43
C VAL A 472 3.92 9.21 20.56
N TYR A 473 4.24 9.82 19.43
CA TYR A 473 4.78 11.17 19.35
C TYR A 473 3.84 12.10 18.59
N ARG A 474 3.86 13.37 18.96
CA ARG A 474 3.31 14.49 18.19
C ARG A 474 4.47 15.27 17.58
N LEU A 475 4.39 15.60 16.30
CA LEU A 475 5.40 16.42 15.62
C LEU A 475 5.05 17.90 15.81
N VAL A 476 5.92 18.69 16.40
CA VAL A 476 5.69 20.13 16.60
C VAL A 476 6.64 20.91 15.71
N PRO A 477 6.16 21.75 14.76
CA PRO A 477 7.04 22.65 14.02
C PRO A 477 7.85 23.54 14.95
N VAL A 478 9.11 23.77 14.61
CA VAL A 478 9.99 24.73 15.27
C VAL A 478 10.06 25.96 14.37
N GLU A 479 9.90 27.15 14.96
CA GLU A 479 10.06 28.44 14.27
C GLU A 479 11.52 28.72 13.87
#